data_AF-A0A241VRC8-F1
#
_entry.id   AF-A0A241VRC8-F1
#
_cell.length_a   1.000
_cell.length_b   1.000
_cell.length_c   1.000
_cell.angle_alpha   90.00
_cell.angle_beta   90.00
_cell.angle_gamma   90.00
#
_symmetry.space_group_name_H-M   'P 1'
#
loop_
_entity.id
_entity.type
_entity.pdbx_description
1 polymer ?
#
loop_
_entity_poly.entity_id
_entity_poly.type
_entity_poly.pdbx_seq_one_letter_code
_entity_poly.pdbx_strand_id
1 'polypeptide(L)'
;MGDLDKTLQAIASLCPENIPELERLPTVELQVGDQCLLVWSEQKETWRVKSFCADGDVDIVCEKFNAHMAVPKSDLRLVVDFQQSKIEQLEKEKQALHNAFVYMDECRKEWHQGFMRLHEQKNKALKIIEDHARYIPQSTIDALEKALRGES
;
A
#
# COMPACT_ATOMS: atom_id res chain seq x y z
N MET A 1 -41.07 15.12 -13.92
CA MET A 1 -39.96 15.91 -13.37
C MET A 1 -40.11 17.32 -13.85
N GLY A 2 -40.41 18.24 -12.94
CA GLY A 2 -40.56 19.66 -13.27
C GLY A 2 -39.20 20.30 -13.55
N ASP A 3 -39.18 21.48 -14.15
CA ASP A 3 -37.93 22.22 -14.41
C ASP A 3 -37.15 22.53 -13.12
N LEU A 4 -37.83 22.58 -11.97
CA LEU A 4 -37.19 22.71 -10.66
C LEU A 4 -36.33 21.49 -10.31
N ASP A 5 -36.80 20.25 -10.56
CA ASP A 5 -36.04 19.03 -10.27
C ASP A 5 -34.75 18.97 -11.10
N LYS A 6 -34.83 19.36 -12.38
CA LYS A 6 -33.66 19.41 -13.27
C LYS A 6 -32.66 20.46 -12.81
N THR A 7 -33.15 21.59 -12.33
CA THR A 7 -32.30 22.67 -11.81
C THR A 7 -31.59 22.25 -10.53
N LEU A 8 -32.32 21.62 -9.60
CA LEU A 8 -31.75 21.07 -8.37
C LEU A 8 -30.71 19.98 -8.66
N GLN A 9 -30.96 19.12 -9.64
CA GLN A 9 -30.04 18.06 -10.03
C GLN A 9 -28.78 18.61 -10.72
N ALA A 10 -28.91 19.66 -11.53
CA ALA A 10 -27.77 20.36 -12.12
C ALA A 10 -26.92 21.07 -11.05
N ILE A 11 -27.56 21.71 -10.06
CA ILE A 11 -26.84 22.35 -8.94
C ILE A 11 -26.14 21.30 -8.08
N ALA A 12 -26.80 20.19 -7.76
CA ALA A 12 -26.20 19.09 -6.99
C ALA A 12 -24.99 18.48 -7.71
N SER A 13 -25.01 18.41 -9.05
CA SER A 13 -23.85 17.94 -9.83
C SER A 13 -22.67 18.91 -9.90
N LEU A 14 -22.88 20.17 -9.50
CA LEU A 14 -21.83 21.19 -9.36
C LEU A 14 -21.27 21.25 -7.93
N CYS A 15 -21.88 20.53 -6.98
CA CYS A 15 -21.32 20.40 -5.65
C CYS A 15 -20.09 19.48 -5.72
N PRO A 16 -18.94 19.90 -5.17
CA PRO A 16 -17.78 19.03 -5.04
C PRO A 16 -18.17 17.70 -4.37
N GLU A 17 -17.70 16.58 -4.92
CA GLU A 17 -17.90 15.28 -4.28
C GLU A 17 -17.21 15.30 -2.92
N ASN A 18 -17.95 14.93 -1.86
CA ASN A 18 -17.44 14.87 -0.50
C ASN A 18 -16.18 13.99 -0.42
N ILE A 19 -15.24 14.34 0.45
CA ILE A 19 -14.06 13.52 0.71
C ILE A 19 -14.50 12.26 1.49
N PRO A 20 -14.51 11.05 0.89
CA PRO A 20 -15.13 9.87 1.51
C PRO A 20 -14.42 9.42 2.80
N GLU A 21 -13.16 9.81 2.96
CA GLU A 21 -12.37 9.54 4.17
C GLU A 21 -12.85 10.38 5.37
N LEU A 22 -13.31 11.61 5.12
CA LEU A 22 -13.80 12.51 6.18
C LEU A 22 -15.23 12.14 6.59
N GLU A 23 -16.07 11.70 5.65
CA GLU A 23 -17.45 11.26 5.95
C GLU A 23 -17.50 10.11 6.96
N ARG A 24 -16.52 9.21 6.91
CA ARG A 24 -16.42 8.04 7.79
C ARG A 24 -15.96 8.39 9.21
N LEU A 25 -15.38 9.57 9.41
CA LEU A 25 -14.99 10.02 10.73
C LEU A 25 -16.25 10.38 11.54
N PRO A 26 -16.25 10.11 12.85
CA PRO A 26 -17.38 10.46 13.70
C PRO A 26 -17.56 11.98 13.76
N THR A 27 -18.81 12.41 13.91
CA THR A 27 -19.10 13.78 14.34
C THR A 27 -18.82 13.88 15.83
N VAL A 28 -17.91 14.77 16.21
CA VAL A 28 -17.45 14.96 17.60
C VAL A 28 -17.93 16.30 18.16
N GLU A 29 -17.77 16.50 19.46
CA GLU A 29 -17.94 17.81 20.06
C GLU A 29 -16.81 18.74 19.64
N LEU A 30 -17.18 19.93 19.16
CA LEU A 30 -16.25 20.98 18.77
C LEU A 30 -16.15 22.00 19.89
N GLN A 31 -15.00 22.64 19.99
CA GLN A 31 -14.73 23.77 20.87
C GLN A 31 -14.22 24.97 20.07
N VAL A 32 -14.39 26.17 20.63
CA VAL A 32 -13.79 27.37 20.04
C VAL A 32 -12.27 27.24 20.05
N GLY A 33 -11.64 27.49 18.91
CA GLY A 33 -10.21 27.32 18.70
C GLY A 33 -9.83 26.01 18.01
N ASP A 34 -10.73 25.04 17.93
CA ASP A 34 -10.45 23.75 17.28
C ASP A 34 -10.15 23.92 15.79
N GLN A 35 -9.24 23.09 15.30
CA GLN A 35 -8.95 22.98 13.88
C GLN A 35 -9.80 21.87 13.26
N CYS A 36 -10.52 22.20 12.20
CA CYS A 36 -11.46 21.33 11.52
C CYS A 36 -11.27 21.34 9.99
N LEU A 37 -11.83 20.33 9.35
CA LEU A 37 -11.90 20.14 7.91
C LEU A 37 -13.37 20.10 7.50
N LEU A 38 -13.66 20.62 6.30
CA LEU A 38 -14.98 20.52 5.68
C LEU A 38 -15.10 19.19 4.93
N VAL A 39 -16.20 18.47 5.16
CA VAL A 39 -16.46 17.16 4.55
C VAL A 39 -16.68 17.27 3.03
N TRP A 40 -17.32 18.34 2.58
CA TRP A 40 -17.66 18.59 1.18
C TRP A 40 -16.61 19.38 0.40
N SER A 41 -15.56 19.87 1.05
CA SER A 41 -14.53 20.62 0.34
C SER A 41 -13.62 19.67 -0.44
N GLU A 42 -13.45 19.89 -1.74
CA GLU A 42 -12.46 19.19 -2.58
C GLU A 42 -11.03 19.35 -2.05
N GLN A 43 -10.74 20.50 -1.44
CA GLN A 43 -9.45 20.81 -0.84
C GLN A 43 -9.50 20.53 0.66
N LYS A 44 -8.52 19.78 1.17
CA LYS A 44 -8.31 19.53 2.61
C LYS A 44 -7.74 20.78 3.28
N GLU A 45 -8.51 21.87 3.27
CA GLU A 45 -8.16 23.11 3.93
C GLU A 45 -8.51 23.04 5.42
N THR A 46 -7.60 23.54 6.26
CA THR A 46 -7.82 23.63 7.70
C THR A 46 -8.52 24.93 8.05
N TRP A 47 -9.64 24.80 8.74
CA TRP A 47 -10.44 25.89 9.28
C TRP A 47 -10.35 25.90 10.80
N ARG A 48 -10.54 27.07 11.42
CA ARG A 48 -10.61 27.20 12.88
C ARG A 48 -12.01 27.55 13.32
N VAL A 49 -12.51 26.86 14.34
CA VAL A 49 -13.79 27.18 14.98
C VAL A 49 -13.67 28.50 15.74
N LYS A 50 -14.51 29.48 15.40
CA LYS A 50 -14.48 30.82 15.99
C LYS A 50 -15.60 31.01 17.00
N SER A 51 -16.81 30.56 16.68
CA SER A 51 -17.96 30.65 17.58
C SER A 51 -19.08 29.68 17.19
N PHE A 52 -20.06 29.52 18.07
CA PHE A 52 -21.27 28.74 17.84
C PHE A 52 -22.45 29.69 17.65
N CYS A 53 -23.19 29.49 16.56
CA CYS A 53 -24.35 30.29 16.21
C CYS A 53 -25.60 29.76 16.93
N ALA A 54 -26.60 30.63 17.13
CA ALA A 54 -27.82 30.29 17.86
C ALA A 54 -28.74 29.31 17.10
N ASP A 55 -28.56 29.21 15.78
CA ASP A 55 -29.25 28.29 14.87
C ASP A 55 -28.61 26.88 14.83
N GLY A 56 -27.50 26.68 15.55
CA GLY A 56 -26.77 25.41 15.60
C GLY A 56 -25.63 25.30 14.59
N ASP A 57 -25.43 26.31 13.75
CA ASP A 57 -24.27 26.40 12.86
C ASP A 57 -23.00 26.80 13.64
N VAL A 58 -21.86 26.57 13.01
CA VAL A 58 -20.53 26.86 13.55
C VAL A 58 -19.87 27.90 12.65
N ASP A 59 -19.51 29.05 13.21
CA ASP A 59 -18.72 30.06 12.50
C ASP A 59 -17.26 29.61 12.50
N ILE A 60 -16.71 29.43 11.30
CA ILE A 60 -15.35 28.98 11.07
C ILE A 60 -14.57 30.01 10.26
N VAL A 61 -13.24 30.04 10.47
CA VAL A 61 -12.33 30.96 9.77
C VAL A 61 -11.18 30.21 9.12
N CYS A 62 -10.88 30.56 7.87
CA CYS A 62 -9.65 30.18 7.19
C CYS A 62 -8.63 31.31 7.37
N GLU A 63 -7.62 31.09 8.21
CA GLU A 63 -6.62 32.12 8.57
C GLU A 63 -5.81 32.60 7.36
N LYS A 64 -5.58 31.73 6.38
CA LYS A 64 -4.79 32.05 5.17
C LYS A 64 -5.42 33.16 4.34
N PHE A 65 -6.74 33.13 4.20
CA PHE A 65 -7.50 34.06 3.35
C PHE A 65 -8.34 35.04 4.17
N ASN A 66 -8.32 34.92 5.49
CA ASN A 66 -9.22 35.62 6.41
C ASN A 66 -10.70 35.50 5.99
N ALA A 67 -11.05 34.31 5.47
CA ALA A 67 -12.40 34.00 5.00
C ALA A 67 -13.22 33.39 6.15
N HIS A 68 -14.49 33.77 6.23
CA HIS A 68 -15.43 33.33 7.26
C HIS A 68 -16.62 32.64 6.63
N MET A 69 -17.14 31.60 7.29
CA MET A 69 -18.40 30.97 6.91
C MET A 69 -19.07 30.34 8.12
N ALA A 70 -20.40 30.34 8.12
CA ALA A 70 -21.20 29.55 9.04
C ALA A 70 -21.57 28.24 8.33
N VAL A 71 -21.31 27.12 8.98
CA VAL A 71 -21.61 25.79 8.44
C VAL A 71 -22.22 24.88 9.49
N PRO A 72 -23.05 23.91 9.10
CA PRO A 72 -23.57 22.91 10.03
C PRO A 72 -22.44 22.10 10.69
N LYS A 73 -22.59 21.80 11.98
CA LYS A 73 -21.64 20.94 12.71
C LYS A 73 -21.45 19.57 12.06
N SER A 74 -22.48 19.05 11.37
CA SER A 74 -22.43 17.77 10.64
C SER A 74 -21.37 17.73 9.55
N ASP A 75 -20.97 18.89 9.05
CA ASP A 75 -20.10 19.03 7.88
C ASP A 75 -18.63 19.25 8.28
N LEU A 76 -18.36 19.20 9.58
CA LEU A 76 -17.03 19.43 10.16
C LEU A 76 -16.45 18.15 10.75
N ARG A 77 -15.16 17.95 10.55
CA ARG A 77 -14.35 16.92 11.23
C ARG A 77 -13.11 17.54 11.84
N LEU A 78 -12.72 17.10 13.04
CA LEU A 78 -11.49 17.57 13.65
C LEU A 78 -10.27 17.11 12.85
N VAL A 79 -9.28 18.01 12.72
CA VAL A 79 -8.01 17.68 12.07
C VAL A 79 -7.28 16.56 12.81
N VAL A 80 -7.35 16.54 14.14
CA VAL A 80 -6.69 15.51 14.97
C VAL A 80 -7.27 14.12 14.72
N ASP A 81 -8.59 13.99 14.56
CA ASP A 81 -9.24 12.70 14.28
C ASP A 81 -8.89 12.19 12.88
N PHE A 82 -8.84 13.10 11.91
CA PHE A 82 -8.37 12.77 10.56
C PHE A 82 -6.90 12.30 10.57
N GLN A 83 -6.03 13.00 11.29
CA GLN A 83 -4.62 12.61 11.46
C GLN A 83 -4.49 11.25 12.15
N GLN A 84 -5.25 11.01 13.21
CA GLN A 84 -5.25 9.74 13.94
C GLN A 84 -5.69 8.58 13.05
N SER A 85 -6.77 8.74 12.28
CA SER A 85 -7.22 7.73 11.32
C SER A 85 -6.15 7.43 10.25
N LYS A 86 -5.42 8.46 9.79
CA LYS A 86 -4.31 8.27 8.84
C LYS A 86 -3.12 7.55 9.46
N ILE A 87 -2.78 7.85 10.72
CA ILE A 87 -1.74 7.13 11.45
C ILE A 87 -2.10 5.65 11.56
N GLU A 88 -3.33 5.33 11.98
CA GLU A 88 -3.78 3.93 12.11
C GLU A 88 -3.75 3.18 10.78
N GLN A 89 -4.10 3.84 9.67
CA GLN A 89 -3.99 3.25 8.34
C GLN A 89 -2.52 2.94 8.00
N LEU A 90 -1.62 3.91 8.20
CA LEU A 90 -0.19 3.74 7.93
C LEU A 90 0.44 2.65 8.80
N GLU A 91 0.02 2.51 10.05
CA GLU A 91 0.48 1.44 10.95
C GLU A 91 0.05 0.05 10.45
N LYS A 92 -1.18 -0.09 9.95
CA LYS A 92 -1.66 -1.34 9.33
C LYS A 92 -0.86 -1.68 8.08
N GLU A 93 -0.64 -0.70 7.20
CA GLU A 93 0.16 -0.88 5.98
C GLU A 93 1.62 -1.24 6.29
N LYS A 94 2.22 -0.58 7.29
CA LYS A 94 3.56 -0.90 7.80
C LYS A 94 3.64 -2.35 8.30
N GLN A 95 2.65 -2.81 9.06
CA GLN A 95 2.63 -4.19 9.55
C GLN A 95 2.47 -5.20 8.41
N ALA A 96 1.61 -4.90 7.43
CA ALA A 96 1.43 -5.76 6.25
C ALA A 96 2.73 -5.87 5.44
N LEU A 97 3.44 -4.76 5.24
CA LEU A 97 4.74 -4.73 4.56
C LEU A 97 5.80 -5.51 5.33
N HIS A 98 5.84 -5.38 6.66
CA HIS A 98 6.74 -6.16 7.50
C HIS A 98 6.50 -7.66 7.36
N ASN A 99 5.23 -8.10 7.41
CA ASN A 99 4.86 -9.50 7.24
C ASN A 99 5.28 -10.03 5.85
N ALA A 100 5.09 -9.23 4.80
CA ALA A 100 5.53 -9.58 3.45
C ALA A 100 7.06 -9.71 3.36
N PHE A 101 7.81 -8.84 4.03
CA PHE A 101 9.27 -8.92 4.08
C PHE A 101 9.76 -10.18 4.79
N VAL A 102 9.14 -10.54 5.94
CA VAL A 102 9.45 -11.78 6.67
C VAL A 102 9.21 -13.00 5.77
N TYR A 103 8.06 -13.07 5.10
CA TYR A 103 7.74 -14.16 4.18
C TYR A 103 8.75 -14.27 3.02
N MET A 104 9.13 -13.14 2.40
CA MET A 104 10.15 -13.15 1.34
C MET A 104 11.51 -13.65 1.83
N ASP A 105 11.90 -13.30 3.06
CA ASP A 105 13.14 -13.81 3.66
C ASP A 105 13.10 -15.32 3.89
N GLU A 106 11.96 -15.85 4.33
CA GLU A 106 11.74 -17.29 4.48
C GLU A 106 11.85 -18.02 3.13
N CYS A 107 11.15 -17.54 2.09
CA CYS A 107 11.27 -18.10 0.74
C CYS A 107 12.71 -18.07 0.22
N ARG A 108 13.44 -16.98 0.48
CA ARG A 108 14.86 -16.85 0.11
C ARG A 108 15.71 -17.91 0.79
N LYS A 109 15.49 -18.15 2.09
CA LYS A 109 16.21 -19.18 2.87
C LYS A 109 15.91 -20.58 2.33
N GLU A 110 14.66 -20.89 2.06
CA GLU A 110 14.25 -22.18 1.48
C GLU A 110 14.88 -22.41 0.10
N TRP A 111 14.82 -21.41 -0.78
CA TRP A 111 15.44 -21.48 -2.09
C TRP A 111 16.95 -21.69 -1.99
N HIS A 112 17.63 -20.95 -1.10
CA HIS A 112 19.06 -21.12 -0.88
C HIS A 112 19.40 -22.53 -0.39
N GLN A 113 18.64 -23.07 0.57
CA GLN A 113 18.84 -24.44 1.05
C GLN A 113 18.63 -25.47 -0.07
N GLY A 114 17.58 -25.32 -0.87
CA GLY A 114 17.33 -26.18 -2.03
C GLY A 114 18.47 -26.14 -3.04
N PHE A 115 18.95 -24.94 -3.38
CA PHE A 115 20.09 -24.74 -4.26
C PHE A 115 21.36 -25.43 -3.73
N MET A 116 21.66 -25.26 -2.43
CA MET A 116 22.85 -25.89 -1.82
C MET A 116 22.78 -27.42 -1.86
N ARG A 117 21.60 -28.02 -1.61
CA ARG A 117 21.41 -29.48 -1.72
C ARG A 117 21.64 -29.98 -3.15
N LEU A 118 21.09 -29.30 -4.15
CA LEU A 118 21.30 -29.64 -5.55
C LEU A 118 22.77 -29.51 -5.95
N HIS A 119 23.44 -28.46 -5.49
CA HIS A 119 24.86 -28.24 -5.74
C HIS A 119 25.71 -29.38 -5.14
N GLU A 120 25.41 -29.81 -3.90
CA GLU A 120 26.09 -30.93 -3.26
C GLU A 120 25.87 -32.25 -4.02
N GLN A 121 24.62 -32.53 -4.43
CA GLN A 121 24.30 -33.72 -5.22
C GLN A 121 25.04 -33.73 -6.57
N LYS A 122 25.08 -32.59 -7.27
CA LYS A 122 25.83 -32.43 -8.52
C LYS A 122 27.32 -32.76 -8.31
N ASN A 123 27.92 -32.23 -7.25
CA ASN A 123 29.34 -32.45 -6.96
C ASN A 123 29.63 -33.92 -6.60
N LYS A 124 28.73 -34.59 -5.87
CA LYS A 124 28.85 -36.04 -5.60
C LYS A 124 28.78 -36.85 -6.89
N ALA A 125 27.83 -36.54 -7.78
CA ALA A 125 27.70 -37.23 -9.07
C ALA A 125 28.94 -37.03 -9.96
N LEU A 126 29.45 -35.80 -10.05
CA LEU A 126 30.68 -35.48 -10.78
C LEU A 126 31.87 -36.30 -10.26
N LYS A 127 32.04 -36.36 -8.94
CA LYS A 127 33.11 -37.15 -8.33
C LYS A 127 33.00 -38.64 -8.68
N ILE A 128 31.79 -39.20 -8.64
CA ILE A 128 31.56 -40.60 -9.03
C ILE A 128 31.97 -40.84 -10.49
N ILE A 129 31.59 -39.93 -11.39
CA ILE A 129 31.95 -40.02 -12.82
C ILE A 129 33.47 -39.93 -12.99
N GLU A 130 34.13 -38.97 -12.33
CA GLU A 130 35.58 -38.79 -12.37
C GLU A 130 36.32 -40.02 -11.82
N ASP A 131 35.85 -40.58 -10.70
CA ASP A 131 36.44 -41.78 -10.11
C ASP A 131 36.28 -42.97 -11.06
N HIS A 132 35.10 -43.19 -11.66
CA HIS A 132 34.91 -44.28 -12.64
C HIS A 132 35.76 -44.09 -13.90
N ALA A 133 35.90 -42.86 -14.40
CA ALA A 133 36.72 -42.56 -15.57
C ALA A 133 38.20 -42.97 -15.37
N ARG A 134 38.72 -42.90 -14.14
CA ARG A 134 40.09 -43.33 -13.82
C ARG A 134 40.30 -44.85 -13.89
N TYR A 135 39.22 -45.63 -13.80
CA TYR A 135 39.27 -47.09 -13.88
C TYR A 135 39.01 -47.63 -15.28
N ILE A 136 38.76 -46.76 -16.27
CA ILE A 136 38.66 -47.19 -17.67
C ILE A 136 40.07 -47.54 -18.17
N PRO A 137 40.33 -48.79 -18.58
CA PRO A 137 41.64 -49.19 -19.08
C PRO A 137 41.98 -48.42 -20.37
N GLN A 138 43.22 -47.96 -20.49
CA GLN A 138 43.68 -47.25 -21.70
C GLN A 138 43.44 -48.07 -22.98
N SER A 139 43.57 -49.39 -22.92
CA SER A 139 43.26 -50.29 -24.03
C SER A 139 41.81 -50.21 -24.51
N THR A 140 40.86 -49.89 -23.62
CA THR A 140 39.45 -49.68 -23.97
C THR A 140 39.26 -48.33 -24.65
N ILE A 141 39.97 -47.30 -24.19
CA ILE A 141 39.98 -45.97 -24.81
C ILE A 141 40.56 -46.05 -26.23
N ASP A 142 41.72 -46.70 -26.37
CA ASP A 142 42.41 -46.87 -27.65
C ASP A 142 41.56 -47.68 -28.66
N ALA A 143 40.83 -48.69 -28.19
CA ALA A 143 39.92 -49.48 -29.03
C ALA A 143 38.72 -48.65 -29.52
N LEU A 144 38.15 -47.78 -28.66
CA LEU A 144 37.06 -46.88 -29.02
C LEU A 144 37.53 -45.81 -30.03
N GLU A 145 38.74 -45.26 -29.85
CA GLU A 145 39.31 -44.30 -30.79
C GLU A 145 39.58 -44.90 -32.17
N LYS A 146 40.09 -46.14 -32.23
CA LYS A 146 40.25 -46.89 -33.49
C LYS A 146 38.92 -47.13 -34.19
N ALA A 147 37.91 -47.59 -33.44
CA ALA A 147 36.57 -47.80 -33.97
C ALA A 147 35.94 -46.50 -34.53
N LEU A 148 36.15 -45.36 -33.86
CA LEU A 148 35.69 -44.05 -34.32
C LEU A 148 36.43 -43.54 -35.57
N ARG A 149 37.69 -43.93 -35.76
CA ARG A 149 38.46 -43.63 -36.97
C ARG A 149 38.18 -44.61 -38.13
N GLY A 150 37.32 -45.61 -37.90
CA GLY A 150 37.00 -46.65 -38.89
C GLY A 150 38.11 -47.67 -39.11
N GLU A 151 39.09 -47.72 -38.20
CA GLU A 151 40.19 -48.66 -38.23
C GLU A 151 39.78 -49.89 -37.40
N SER A 152 39.44 -51.00 -38.07
CA SER A 152 39.15 -52.29 -37.44
C SER A 152 40.40 -53.14 -37.33
#